data_AF-A0A1H0ZXN3-F1
#
_entry.id   AF-A0A1H0ZXN3-F1
#
_cell.length_a   1.000
_cell.length_b   1.000
_cell.length_c   1.000
_cell.angle_alpha   90.00
_cell.angle_beta   90.00
_cell.angle_gamma   90.00
#
_symmetry.space_group_name_H-M   'P 1'
#
loop_
_entity.id
_entity.type
_entity.pdbx_description
1 polymer ?
#
loop_
_entity_poly.entity_id
_entity_poly.type
_entity_poly.pdbx_seq_one_letter_code
_entity_poly.pdbx_strand_id
1 'polypeptide(L)'
;MSSTLADDSFTTTAFEVLSDSRRRCLLRVLLDRPDEPPDDVTLSSVATEIASREQRRAIVSDDRCSRVEVALVHRHVPMLADAGVVVRESTAEGTTLSPTDHPLLEADWVHALLENPGLDADRLDRTLDALAPDRRRTVCEVLATRRDAVHLEDLAATIVARETDRRLVDVSADDCSSLATDLAHSHLPVLTDVDLLEYDRGDRTVALATDADLWQVDWASESPLEAVVGPLDRSEESRTADDGGVGNGACWTIQGPENVVAYAHEIADSADDELVVTVPDDGMIQQQCLERWRAAVDRGVDVYVGSRSELVHETVRAAVPGAIVCEPQFDWINFPVERLHHGRVVFADRERAMLVSVTEHGAGEGPHATAIAGSGEDNALVSLLREHFGPRLDRLAEEFDSDVPAATDVEATPLPL
;
A
#
# COMPACT_ATOMS: atom_id res chain seq x y z
N MET A 1 18.59 -5.50 -15.70
CA MET A 1 19.21 -4.18 -15.39
C MET A 1 19.03 -3.15 -16.51
N SER A 2 19.10 -3.49 -17.80
CA SER A 2 18.85 -2.52 -18.89
C SER A 2 17.37 -2.35 -19.31
N SER A 3 16.48 -3.26 -18.89
CA SER A 3 15.06 -3.20 -19.28
C SER A 3 14.26 -2.19 -18.45
N THR A 4 14.41 -2.16 -17.12
CA THR A 4 13.63 -1.28 -16.23
C THR A 4 13.91 0.20 -16.48
N LEU A 5 15.18 0.62 -16.56
CA LEU A 5 15.53 2.02 -16.85
C LEU A 5 15.09 2.50 -18.25
N ALA A 6 15.01 1.59 -19.22
CA ALA A 6 14.48 1.92 -20.55
C ALA A 6 12.95 2.10 -20.51
N ASP A 7 12.28 1.30 -19.68
CA ASP A 7 10.83 1.36 -19.44
C ASP A 7 10.43 2.65 -18.68
N ASP A 8 11.22 3.06 -17.69
CA ASP A 8 10.98 4.29 -16.91
C ASP A 8 11.18 5.56 -17.76
N SER A 9 12.18 5.54 -18.65
CA SER A 9 12.43 6.62 -19.62
C SER A 9 11.30 6.73 -20.64
N PHE A 10 10.82 5.59 -21.15
CA PHE A 10 9.66 5.54 -22.04
C PHE A 10 8.41 6.07 -21.34
N THR A 11 8.14 5.59 -20.13
CA THR A 11 6.98 5.99 -19.33
C THR A 11 7.00 7.49 -19.04
N THR A 12 8.15 8.03 -18.60
CA THR A 12 8.34 9.47 -18.40
C THR A 12 7.99 10.26 -19.67
N THR A 13 8.54 9.85 -20.81
CA THR A 13 8.25 10.48 -22.11
C THR A 13 6.76 10.40 -22.45
N ALA A 14 6.11 9.27 -22.19
CA ALA A 14 4.68 9.10 -22.48
C ALA A 14 3.80 10.06 -21.67
N PHE A 15 4.01 10.15 -20.36
CA PHE A 15 3.27 11.08 -19.51
C PHE A 15 3.56 12.55 -19.89
N GLU A 16 4.82 12.89 -20.20
CA GLU A 16 5.15 14.24 -20.70
C GLU A 16 4.43 14.54 -22.01
N VAL A 17 4.49 13.65 -23.00
CA VAL A 17 3.82 13.83 -24.29
C VAL A 17 2.30 13.96 -24.12
N LEU A 18 1.71 13.20 -23.20
CA LEU A 18 0.27 13.19 -22.99
C LEU A 18 -0.21 14.27 -22.01
N SER A 19 0.65 15.03 -21.32
CA SER A 19 0.23 15.98 -20.28
C SER A 19 -0.52 17.23 -20.76
N ASP A 20 -0.63 17.47 -22.07
CA ASP A 20 -1.30 18.66 -22.60
C ASP A 20 -2.41 18.24 -23.55
N SER A 21 -3.62 18.75 -23.28
CA SER A 21 -4.83 18.48 -24.04
C SER A 21 -4.68 18.75 -25.54
N ARG A 22 -3.84 19.71 -25.95
CA ARG A 22 -3.56 19.98 -27.38
C ARG A 22 -2.71 18.90 -28.01
N ARG A 23 -1.72 18.35 -27.28
CA ARG A 23 -0.91 17.22 -27.77
C ARG A 23 -1.78 15.99 -27.91
N ARG A 24 -2.61 15.67 -26.90
CA ARG A 24 -3.57 14.56 -26.98
C ARG A 24 -4.54 14.72 -28.14
N CYS A 25 -5.09 15.92 -28.34
CA CYS A 25 -6.00 16.18 -29.44
C CYS A 25 -5.31 16.06 -30.81
N LEU A 26 -4.05 16.53 -30.94
CA LEU A 26 -3.25 16.36 -32.14
C LEU A 26 -3.02 14.87 -32.44
N LEU A 27 -2.58 14.09 -31.46
CA LEU A 27 -2.36 12.65 -31.61
C LEU A 27 -3.65 11.93 -32.02
N ARG A 28 -4.77 12.25 -31.40
CA ARG A 28 -6.08 11.71 -31.79
C ARG A 28 -6.42 12.03 -33.25
N VAL A 29 -6.20 13.25 -33.72
CA VAL A 29 -6.44 13.61 -35.14
C VAL A 29 -5.56 12.81 -36.10
N LEU A 30 -4.31 12.52 -35.71
CA LEU A 30 -3.41 11.70 -36.52
C LEU A 30 -3.81 10.21 -36.50
N LEU A 31 -4.30 9.69 -35.37
CA LEU A 31 -4.67 8.29 -35.21
C LEU A 31 -6.08 7.95 -35.76
N ASP A 32 -7.02 8.89 -35.76
CA ASP A 32 -8.39 8.72 -36.27
C ASP A 32 -8.45 8.54 -37.81
N ARG A 33 -7.32 8.64 -38.54
CA ARG A 33 -7.26 8.53 -40.01
C ARG A 33 -6.27 7.47 -40.52
N PRO A 34 -6.49 6.17 -40.21
CA PRO A 34 -5.58 5.10 -40.63
C PRO A 34 -5.73 4.68 -42.12
N ASP A 35 -6.81 5.06 -42.81
CA ASP A 35 -7.20 4.49 -44.12
C ASP A 35 -7.07 5.43 -45.34
N GLU A 36 -6.67 6.70 -45.16
CA GLU A 36 -6.30 7.56 -46.27
C GLU A 36 -4.79 7.38 -46.57
N PRO A 37 -4.34 7.47 -47.84
CA PRO A 37 -2.90 7.53 -48.14
C PRO A 37 -2.25 8.65 -47.31
N PRO A 38 -0.92 8.68 -47.12
CA PRO A 38 -0.22 9.67 -46.29
C PRO A 38 -0.30 11.07 -46.94
N ASP A 39 -1.50 11.63 -47.02
CA ASP A 39 -1.76 13.04 -47.14
C ASP A 39 -1.52 13.60 -45.73
N ASP A 40 -0.24 13.65 -45.36
CA ASP A 40 0.39 14.77 -44.69
C ASP A 40 -0.62 15.74 -44.06
N VAL A 41 -1.00 15.48 -42.80
CA VAL A 41 -2.02 16.29 -42.14
C VAL A 41 -1.43 17.68 -41.94
N THR A 42 -2.02 18.67 -42.60
CA THR A 42 -1.55 20.04 -42.49
C THR A 42 -1.76 20.56 -41.07
N LEU A 43 -0.75 21.24 -40.54
CA LEU A 43 -0.76 21.78 -39.19
C LEU A 43 -1.93 22.78 -38.98
N SER A 44 -2.32 23.52 -40.02
CA SER A 44 -3.47 24.43 -39.97
C SER A 44 -4.82 23.68 -39.86
N SER A 45 -4.93 22.48 -40.45
CA SER A 45 -6.11 21.60 -40.29
C SER A 45 -6.20 21.10 -38.85
N VAL A 46 -5.08 20.62 -38.29
CA VAL A 46 -4.99 20.22 -36.88
C VAL A 46 -5.34 21.39 -35.95
N ALA A 47 -4.80 22.58 -36.23
CA ALA A 47 -5.07 23.78 -35.43
C ALA A 47 -6.55 24.16 -35.44
N THR A 48 -7.23 23.99 -36.57
CA THR A 48 -8.67 24.25 -36.72
C THR A 48 -9.50 23.24 -35.91
N GLU A 49 -9.15 21.96 -35.98
CA GLU A 49 -9.83 20.90 -35.23
C GLU A 49 -9.65 21.08 -33.71
N ILE A 50 -8.43 21.39 -33.26
CA ILE A 50 -8.15 21.70 -31.86
C ILE A 50 -8.94 22.94 -31.41
N ALA A 51 -8.92 24.03 -32.19
CA ALA A 51 -9.66 25.25 -31.86
C ALA A 51 -11.17 25.00 -31.75
N SER A 52 -11.72 24.17 -32.65
CA SER A 52 -13.13 23.75 -32.65
C SER A 52 -13.49 23.01 -31.37
N ARG A 53 -12.65 22.04 -30.97
CA ARG A 53 -12.83 21.24 -29.75
C ARG A 53 -12.68 22.07 -28.48
N GLU A 54 -11.67 22.93 -28.39
CA GLU A 54 -11.47 23.84 -27.24
C GLU A 54 -12.69 24.75 -27.00
N GLN A 55 -13.31 25.25 -28.08
CA GLN A 55 -14.47 26.15 -27.96
C GLN A 55 -15.80 25.41 -27.91
N ARG A 56 -15.81 24.08 -28.13
CA ARG A 56 -17.02 23.28 -28.35
C ARG A 56 -17.91 23.88 -29.45
N ARG A 57 -17.28 24.34 -30.55
CA ARG A 57 -17.95 25.01 -31.68
C ARG A 57 -17.37 24.58 -33.02
N ALA A 58 -18.23 24.18 -33.94
CA ALA A 58 -17.83 23.75 -35.28
C ALA A 58 -17.23 24.87 -36.16
N ILE A 59 -17.53 26.13 -35.88
CA ILE A 59 -17.01 27.28 -36.62
C ILE A 59 -16.22 28.17 -35.67
N VAL A 60 -14.92 28.31 -35.94
CA VAL A 60 -13.96 29.10 -35.17
C VAL A 60 -13.39 30.23 -36.03
N SER A 61 -13.03 31.35 -35.41
CA SER A 61 -12.42 32.49 -36.10
C SER A 61 -10.98 32.19 -36.51
N ASP A 62 -10.55 32.71 -37.65
CA ASP A 62 -9.17 32.61 -38.15
C ASP A 62 -8.13 33.05 -37.09
N ASP A 63 -8.38 34.15 -36.37
CA ASP A 63 -7.51 34.62 -35.28
C ASP A 63 -7.27 33.57 -34.20
N ARG A 64 -8.25 32.70 -33.94
CA ARG A 64 -8.09 31.61 -32.97
C ARG A 64 -7.29 30.47 -33.56
N CYS A 65 -7.62 30.05 -34.78
CA CYS A 65 -6.87 29.01 -35.48
C CYS A 65 -5.39 29.39 -35.54
N SER A 66 -5.08 30.63 -35.91
CA SER A 66 -3.70 31.15 -35.93
C SER A 66 -3.03 31.13 -34.56
N ARG A 67 -3.73 31.45 -33.46
CA ARG A 67 -3.15 31.35 -32.10
C ARG A 67 -2.84 29.91 -31.71
N VAL A 68 -3.72 28.97 -32.04
CA VAL A 68 -3.49 27.53 -31.77
C VAL A 68 -2.34 27.02 -32.63
N GLU A 69 -2.32 27.36 -33.92
CA GLU A 69 -1.26 27.04 -34.85
C GLU A 69 0.11 27.53 -34.37
N VAL A 70 0.21 28.79 -33.92
CA VAL A 70 1.44 29.35 -33.31
C VAL A 70 1.87 28.51 -32.09
N ALA A 71 0.94 28.13 -31.21
CA ALA A 71 1.27 27.29 -30.06
C ALA A 71 1.74 25.89 -30.49
N LEU A 72 1.11 25.29 -31.50
CA LEU A 72 1.52 24.00 -32.06
C LEU A 72 2.93 24.06 -32.62
N VAL A 73 3.23 25.05 -33.47
CA VAL A 73 4.54 25.20 -34.12
C VAL A 73 5.66 25.43 -33.12
N HIS A 74 5.42 26.24 -32.09
CA HIS A 74 6.49 26.68 -31.19
C HIS A 74 6.65 25.82 -29.93
N ARG A 75 5.62 25.09 -29.50
CA ARG A 75 5.64 24.33 -28.24
C ARG A 75 5.33 22.84 -28.42
N HIS A 76 4.21 22.51 -29.05
CA HIS A 76 3.69 21.14 -29.01
C HIS A 76 4.33 20.23 -30.05
N VAL A 77 4.45 20.68 -31.31
CA VAL A 77 5.04 19.89 -32.40
C VAL A 77 6.54 19.65 -32.19
N PRO A 78 7.37 20.65 -31.79
CA PRO A 78 8.77 20.40 -31.49
C PRO A 78 8.95 19.33 -30.41
N MET A 79 8.17 19.40 -29.33
CA MET A 79 8.21 18.41 -28.25
C MET A 79 7.85 16.99 -28.74
N LEU A 80 6.80 16.86 -29.55
CA LEU A 80 6.40 15.57 -30.12
C LEU A 80 7.44 15.01 -31.10
N ALA A 81 8.09 15.88 -31.87
CA ALA A 81 9.13 15.50 -32.82
C ALA A 81 10.43 15.11 -32.11
N ASP A 82 10.82 15.83 -31.05
CA ASP A 82 11.98 15.53 -30.22
C ASP A 82 11.79 14.19 -29.48
N ALA A 83 10.55 13.87 -29.08
CA ALA A 83 10.17 12.57 -28.53
C ALA A 83 10.08 11.45 -29.60
N GLY A 84 10.23 11.77 -30.88
CA GLY A 84 10.14 10.80 -31.98
C GLY A 84 8.73 10.32 -32.31
N VAL A 85 7.69 10.92 -31.72
CA VAL A 85 6.29 10.51 -31.87
C VAL A 85 5.71 10.96 -33.22
N VAL A 86 6.15 12.11 -33.73
CA VAL A 86 5.71 12.64 -35.02
C VAL A 86 6.89 13.11 -35.86
N VAL A 87 6.76 12.97 -37.18
CA VAL A 87 7.66 13.60 -38.15
C VAL A 87 6.98 14.86 -38.67
N ARG A 88 7.72 15.96 -38.68
CA ARG A 88 7.30 17.21 -39.33
C ARG A 88 8.04 17.40 -40.64
N GLU A 89 7.31 17.66 -41.70
CA GLU A 89 7.87 18.08 -42.98
C GLU A 89 7.41 19.49 -43.31
N SER A 90 8.33 20.33 -43.79
CA SER A 90 8.02 21.72 -44.18
C SER A 90 8.02 21.81 -45.68
N THR A 91 6.82 21.92 -46.27
CA THR A 91 6.62 22.04 -47.72
C THR A 91 6.34 23.50 -48.09
N ALA A 92 6.24 23.78 -49.40
CA ALA A 92 5.84 25.11 -49.88
C ALA A 92 4.37 25.46 -49.53
N GLU A 93 3.56 24.47 -49.19
CA GLU A 93 2.12 24.59 -48.92
C GLU A 93 1.80 24.63 -47.42
N GLY A 94 2.76 24.29 -46.55
CA GLY A 94 2.62 24.36 -45.09
C GLY A 94 3.52 23.38 -44.35
N THR A 95 3.31 23.25 -43.04
CA THR A 95 3.91 22.18 -42.24
C THR A 95 2.96 21.00 -42.20
N THR A 96 3.45 19.83 -42.54
CA THR A 96 2.70 18.56 -42.52
C THR A 96 3.22 17.68 -41.40
N LEU A 97 2.32 16.90 -40.80
CA LEU A 97 2.59 16.04 -39.65
C LEU A 97 2.17 14.61 -39.95
N SER A 98 3.06 13.68 -39.66
CA SER A 98 2.82 12.24 -39.83
C SER A 98 3.24 11.48 -38.57
N PRO A 99 2.44 10.51 -38.07
CA PRO A 99 2.82 9.69 -36.94
C PRO A 99 4.03 8.80 -37.30
N THR A 100 4.85 8.49 -36.32
CA THR A 100 5.95 7.51 -36.42
C THR A 100 5.49 6.14 -35.91
N ASP A 101 6.22 5.06 -36.20
CA ASP A 101 6.06 3.73 -35.55
C ASP A 101 6.57 3.74 -34.09
N HIS A 102 6.15 4.73 -33.29
CA HIS A 102 6.60 4.90 -31.91
C HIS A 102 5.75 4.04 -30.96
N PRO A 103 6.34 3.28 -30.00
CA PRO A 103 5.59 2.36 -29.13
C PRO A 103 4.44 2.99 -28.34
N LEU A 104 4.56 4.29 -28.04
CA LEU A 104 3.49 5.09 -27.42
C LEU A 104 2.20 5.06 -28.24
N LEU A 105 2.29 5.11 -29.57
CA LEU A 105 1.14 5.13 -30.47
C LEU A 105 0.54 3.75 -30.72
N GLU A 106 1.21 2.68 -30.26
CA GLU A 106 0.72 1.30 -30.34
C GLU A 106 0.13 0.82 -29.00
N ALA A 107 0.28 1.61 -27.93
CA ALA A 107 -0.12 1.21 -26.59
C ALA A 107 -1.64 1.37 -26.40
N ASP A 108 -2.31 0.27 -26.03
CA ASP A 108 -3.78 0.22 -25.85
C ASP A 108 -4.29 1.27 -24.85
N TRP A 109 -3.61 1.45 -23.71
CA TRP A 109 -3.99 2.46 -22.72
C TRP A 109 -3.92 3.90 -23.25
N VAL A 110 -3.05 4.18 -24.24
CA VAL A 110 -2.98 5.50 -24.88
C VAL A 110 -4.21 5.72 -25.75
N HIS A 111 -4.62 4.71 -26.53
CA HIS A 111 -5.85 4.78 -27.28
C HIS A 111 -7.06 5.00 -26.36
N ALA A 112 -7.17 4.20 -25.28
CA ALA A 112 -8.23 4.35 -24.29
C ALA A 112 -8.25 5.75 -23.67
N LEU A 113 -7.09 6.30 -23.29
CA LEU A 113 -6.96 7.65 -22.73
C LEU A 113 -7.38 8.74 -23.74
N LEU A 114 -7.00 8.60 -25.02
CA LEU A 114 -7.32 9.57 -26.07
C LEU A 114 -8.81 9.55 -26.44
N GLU A 115 -9.44 8.38 -26.41
CA GLU A 115 -10.86 8.21 -26.68
C GLU A 115 -11.73 8.68 -25.51
N ASN A 116 -11.46 8.17 -24.31
CA ASN A 116 -12.21 8.46 -23.10
C ASN A 116 -11.28 8.71 -21.90
N PRO A 117 -10.84 9.96 -21.68
CA PRO A 117 -9.93 10.27 -20.59
C PRO A 117 -10.52 10.07 -19.19
N GLY A 118 -11.85 10.02 -19.04
CA GLY A 118 -12.55 9.90 -17.74
C GLY A 118 -12.50 11.14 -16.84
N LEU A 119 -11.52 12.03 -17.04
CA LEU A 119 -11.34 13.29 -16.29
C LEU A 119 -11.59 14.53 -17.15
N ASP A 120 -11.85 15.66 -16.49
CA ASP A 120 -11.79 16.99 -17.11
C ASP A 120 -10.39 17.25 -17.71
N ALA A 121 -10.33 17.98 -18.82
CA ALA A 121 -9.09 18.21 -19.55
C ALA A 121 -8.03 18.95 -18.73
N ASP A 122 -8.41 19.98 -17.96
CA ASP A 122 -7.46 20.76 -17.16
C ASP A 122 -6.99 19.96 -15.93
N ARG A 123 -7.88 19.12 -15.37
CA ARG A 123 -7.49 18.18 -14.30
C ARG A 123 -6.52 17.13 -14.82
N LEU A 124 -6.85 16.47 -15.94
CA LEU A 124 -5.99 15.47 -16.56
C LEU A 124 -4.63 16.04 -16.96
N ASP A 125 -4.59 17.25 -17.53
CA ASP A 125 -3.33 17.90 -17.91
C ASP A 125 -2.39 18.04 -16.72
N ARG A 126 -2.90 18.57 -15.60
CA ARG A 126 -2.12 18.73 -14.37
C ARG A 126 -1.72 17.39 -13.75
N THR A 127 -2.61 16.41 -13.75
CA THR A 127 -2.36 15.10 -13.17
C THR A 127 -1.29 14.32 -13.95
N LEU A 128 -1.37 14.31 -15.28
CA LEU A 128 -0.35 13.67 -16.13
C LEU A 128 1.00 14.39 -16.05
N ASP A 129 1.01 15.73 -15.99
CA ASP A 129 2.23 16.52 -15.78
C ASP A 129 2.85 16.24 -14.40
N ALA A 130 2.01 16.11 -13.37
CA ALA A 130 2.44 15.73 -12.04
C ALA A 130 3.06 14.32 -12.02
N LEU A 131 2.52 13.37 -12.78
CA LEU A 131 3.00 11.98 -12.85
C LEU A 131 4.08 11.73 -13.91
N ALA A 132 4.49 12.75 -14.67
CA ALA A 132 5.55 12.63 -15.65
C ALA A 132 6.90 12.19 -15.02
N PRO A 133 7.37 12.80 -13.91
CA PRO A 133 8.59 12.36 -13.25
C PRO A 133 8.45 10.97 -12.63
N ASP A 134 9.41 10.10 -12.91
CA ASP A 134 9.47 8.74 -12.39
C ASP A 134 9.39 8.66 -10.86
N ARG A 135 10.11 9.56 -10.18
CA ARG A 135 10.11 9.64 -8.71
C ARG A 135 8.71 9.78 -8.12
N ARG A 136 7.84 10.55 -8.78
CA ARG A 136 6.47 10.82 -8.28
C ARG A 136 5.57 9.60 -8.46
N ARG A 137 5.73 8.85 -9.56
CA ARG A 137 5.06 7.56 -9.73
C ARG A 137 5.53 6.54 -8.69
N THR A 138 6.84 6.46 -8.46
CA THR A 138 7.42 5.59 -7.42
C THR A 138 6.87 5.91 -6.02
N VAL A 139 6.68 7.20 -5.70
CA VAL A 139 6.01 7.61 -4.44
C VAL A 139 4.59 7.05 -4.37
N CYS A 140 3.77 7.25 -5.41
CA CYS A 140 2.41 6.71 -5.45
C CYS A 140 2.39 5.18 -5.32
N GLU A 141 3.31 4.49 -6.00
CA GLU A 141 3.41 3.03 -5.96
C GLU A 141 3.76 2.51 -4.56
N VAL A 142 4.76 3.10 -3.91
CA VAL A 142 5.13 2.73 -2.54
C VAL A 142 3.95 2.96 -1.59
N LEU A 143 3.25 4.09 -1.73
CA LEU A 143 2.11 4.41 -0.88
C LEU A 143 0.87 3.54 -1.19
N ALA A 144 0.67 3.07 -2.42
CA ALA A 144 -0.44 2.17 -2.77
C ALA A 144 -0.36 0.81 -2.04
N THR A 145 0.85 0.39 -1.69
CA THR A 145 1.06 -0.83 -0.88
C THR A 145 0.84 -0.63 0.62
N ARG A 146 0.55 0.60 1.06
CA ARG A 146 0.38 0.99 2.46
C ARG A 146 -1.07 1.45 2.67
N ARG A 147 -1.68 0.98 3.78
CA ARG A 147 -3.08 1.30 4.12
C ARG A 147 -3.22 2.59 4.91
N ASP A 148 -2.19 2.96 5.66
CA ASP A 148 -2.19 4.10 6.56
C ASP A 148 -1.16 5.15 6.13
N ALA A 149 -1.29 6.35 6.70
CA ALA A 149 -0.32 7.42 6.51
C ALA A 149 1.08 6.97 6.96
N VAL A 150 2.07 7.24 6.12
CA VAL A 150 3.47 6.85 6.33
C VAL A 150 4.28 8.07 6.71
N HIS A 151 5.20 7.93 7.67
CA HIS A 151 6.14 9.01 7.97
C HIS A 151 7.07 9.26 6.77
N LEU A 152 7.32 10.55 6.50
CA LEU A 152 8.12 10.98 5.37
C LEU A 152 9.53 10.37 5.35
N GLU A 153 10.14 10.16 6.52
CA GLU A 153 11.47 9.54 6.62
C GLU A 153 11.44 8.06 6.22
N ASP A 154 10.37 7.32 6.58
CA ASP A 154 10.20 5.91 6.22
C ASP A 154 9.90 5.75 4.73
N LEU A 155 9.12 6.68 4.16
CA LEU A 155 8.90 6.76 2.71
C LEU A 155 10.22 7.00 1.98
N ALA A 156 11.02 7.98 2.43
CA ALA A 156 12.32 8.27 1.84
C ALA A 156 13.26 7.06 1.92
N ALA A 157 13.34 6.40 3.07
CA ALA A 157 14.15 5.19 3.23
C ALA A 157 13.73 4.07 2.28
N THR A 158 12.42 3.87 2.10
CA THR A 158 11.88 2.86 1.18
C THR A 158 12.23 3.17 -0.27
N ILE A 159 12.13 4.44 -0.68
CA ILE A 159 12.47 4.85 -2.04
C ILE A 159 13.98 4.73 -2.29
N VAL A 160 14.84 5.19 -1.37
CA VAL A 160 16.31 5.04 -1.54
C VAL A 160 16.70 3.57 -1.62
N ALA A 161 16.15 2.72 -0.75
CA ALA A 161 16.39 1.27 -0.79
C ALA A 161 16.05 0.69 -2.17
N ARG A 162 14.88 1.06 -2.71
CA ARG A 162 14.41 0.60 -4.01
C ARG A 162 15.26 1.09 -5.17
N GLU A 163 15.66 2.36 -5.18
CA GLU A 163 16.44 2.96 -6.27
C GLU A 163 17.90 2.52 -6.28
N THR A 164 18.47 2.23 -5.11
CA THR A 164 19.87 1.79 -4.98
C THR A 164 20.02 0.27 -4.96
N ASP A 165 18.91 -0.47 -5.08
CA ASP A 165 18.83 -1.93 -4.94
C ASP A 165 19.50 -2.44 -3.65
N ARG A 166 19.23 -1.73 -2.55
CA ARG A 166 19.76 -2.01 -1.21
C ARG A 166 18.66 -2.45 -0.28
N ARG A 167 19.02 -3.19 0.77
CA ARG A 167 18.12 -3.45 1.88
C ARG A 167 17.90 -2.16 2.66
N LEU A 168 16.70 -1.97 3.21
CA LEU A 168 16.35 -0.82 4.06
C LEU A 168 17.37 -0.54 5.18
N VAL A 169 17.98 -1.59 5.74
CA VAL A 169 18.98 -1.48 6.82
C VAL A 169 20.35 -0.99 6.37
N ASP A 170 20.63 -1.04 5.06
CA ASP A 170 21.92 -0.67 4.45
C ASP A 170 21.88 0.76 3.85
N VAL A 171 20.76 1.47 4.04
CA VAL A 171 20.58 2.83 3.53
C VAL A 171 21.20 3.86 4.49
N SER A 172 21.91 4.84 3.94
CA SER A 172 22.50 5.93 4.71
C SER A 172 21.40 6.87 5.25
N ALA A 173 21.49 7.24 6.52
CA ALA A 173 20.61 8.24 7.12
C ALA A 173 20.71 9.61 6.42
N ASP A 174 21.88 9.95 5.87
CA ASP A 174 22.09 11.19 5.13
C ASP A 174 21.33 11.18 3.79
N ASP A 175 21.33 10.04 3.08
CA ASP A 175 20.62 9.88 1.81
C ASP A 175 19.10 9.94 2.04
N CYS A 176 18.61 9.28 3.09
CA CYS A 176 17.20 9.36 3.51
C CYS A 176 16.78 10.80 3.82
N SER A 177 17.58 11.52 4.63
CA SER A 177 17.25 12.90 5.04
C SER A 177 17.25 13.88 3.86
N SER A 178 18.20 13.69 2.93
CA SER A 178 18.27 14.46 1.69
C SER A 178 17.05 14.21 0.81
N LEU A 179 16.67 12.95 0.61
CA LEU A 179 15.49 12.61 -0.17
C LEU A 179 14.20 13.06 0.50
N ALA A 180 14.05 12.90 1.83
CA ALA A 180 12.89 13.40 2.57
C ALA A 180 12.71 14.91 2.39
N THR A 181 13.82 15.66 2.37
CA THR A 181 13.80 17.10 2.08
C THR A 181 13.35 17.37 0.65
N ASP A 182 13.89 16.66 -0.35
CA ASP A 182 13.45 16.82 -1.74
C ASP A 182 11.97 16.46 -1.93
N LEU A 183 11.50 15.36 -1.34
CA LEU A 183 10.10 14.94 -1.36
C LEU A 183 9.17 16.03 -0.79
N ALA A 184 9.50 16.57 0.39
CA ALA A 184 8.69 17.58 1.06
C ALA A 184 8.52 18.88 0.26
N HIS A 185 9.52 19.25 -0.55
CA HIS A 185 9.54 20.55 -1.23
C HIS A 185 9.23 20.47 -2.74
N SER A 186 9.58 19.36 -3.40
CA SER A 186 9.56 19.24 -4.87
C SER A 186 8.50 18.27 -5.41
N HIS A 187 8.12 17.25 -4.62
CA HIS A 187 7.27 16.16 -5.10
C HIS A 187 5.91 16.13 -4.43
N LEU A 188 5.87 16.02 -3.09
CA LEU A 188 4.63 15.88 -2.34
C LEU A 188 3.67 17.07 -2.52
N PRO A 189 4.13 18.34 -2.53
CA PRO A 189 3.22 19.45 -2.77
C PRO A 189 2.53 19.37 -4.14
N VAL A 190 3.26 18.98 -5.19
CA VAL A 190 2.70 18.88 -6.54
C VAL A 190 1.68 17.76 -6.64
N LEU A 191 1.95 16.61 -6.02
CA LEU A 191 1.01 15.49 -5.97
C LEU A 191 -0.22 15.78 -5.10
N THR A 192 -0.06 16.58 -4.05
CA THR A 192 -1.18 17.06 -3.23
C THR A 192 -2.06 18.06 -4.00
N ASP A 193 -1.45 18.95 -4.79
CA ASP A 193 -2.17 19.95 -5.60
C ASP A 193 -3.06 19.34 -6.70
N VAL A 194 -2.82 18.07 -7.06
CA VAL A 194 -3.64 17.29 -8.01
C VAL A 194 -4.52 16.24 -7.33
N ASP A 195 -4.66 16.31 -6.00
CA ASP A 195 -5.47 15.42 -5.17
C ASP A 195 -5.06 13.93 -5.25
N LEU A 196 -3.81 13.63 -5.57
CA LEU A 196 -3.33 12.25 -5.58
C LEU A 196 -2.82 11.78 -4.22
N LEU A 197 -2.38 12.71 -3.37
CA LEU A 197 -1.86 12.44 -2.04
C LEU A 197 -2.44 13.40 -1.01
N GLU A 198 -2.50 12.94 0.24
CA GLU A 198 -2.69 13.80 1.41
C GLU A 198 -1.36 13.93 2.15
N TYR A 199 -0.84 15.15 2.25
CA TYR A 199 0.42 15.42 2.94
C TYR A 199 0.22 16.33 4.15
N ASP A 200 0.43 15.79 5.36
CA ASP A 200 0.47 16.56 6.60
C ASP A 200 1.89 17.08 6.85
N ARG A 201 2.06 18.40 6.72
CA ARG A 201 3.35 19.06 6.99
C ARG A 201 3.70 19.16 8.47
N GLY A 202 2.71 19.15 9.36
CA GLY A 202 2.89 19.22 10.80
C GLY A 202 3.45 17.90 11.33
N ASP A 203 2.78 16.81 11.00
CA ASP A 203 3.14 15.46 11.45
C ASP A 203 4.14 14.75 10.53
N ARG A 204 4.45 15.38 9.38
CA ARG A 204 5.34 14.85 8.33
C ARG A 204 4.88 13.46 7.87
N THR A 205 3.58 13.27 7.75
CA THR A 205 2.96 12.02 7.28
C THR A 205 2.35 12.23 5.90
N VAL A 206 2.36 11.17 5.10
CA VAL A 206 1.79 11.18 3.76
C VAL A 206 0.98 9.92 3.51
N ALA A 207 -0.20 10.09 2.94
CA ALA A 207 -1.08 9.00 2.51
C ALA A 207 -1.44 9.16 1.03
N LEU A 208 -1.72 8.03 0.37
CA LEU A 208 -2.30 8.05 -0.97
C LEU A 208 -3.79 8.38 -0.87
N ALA A 209 -4.26 9.30 -1.71
CA ALA A 209 -5.69 9.52 -1.86
C ALA A 209 -6.25 8.38 -2.72
N THR A 210 -6.71 7.31 -2.06
CA THR A 210 -7.16 6.08 -2.73
C THR A 210 -8.44 6.28 -3.54
N ASP A 211 -9.21 7.30 -3.22
CA ASP A 211 -10.47 7.69 -3.85
C ASP A 211 -10.30 8.73 -4.98
N ALA A 212 -9.07 9.07 -5.36
CA ALA A 212 -8.83 10.01 -6.44
C ALA A 212 -9.41 9.49 -7.76
N ASP A 213 -10.12 10.37 -8.49
CA ASP A 213 -10.77 10.06 -9.77
C ASP A 213 -9.83 9.35 -10.77
N LEU A 214 -8.52 9.65 -10.71
CA LEU A 214 -7.52 9.02 -11.58
C LEU A 214 -7.45 7.51 -11.41
N TRP A 215 -7.63 6.97 -10.20
CA TRP A 215 -7.51 5.53 -9.98
C TRP A 215 -8.74 4.76 -10.47
N GLN A 216 -9.83 5.48 -10.76
CA GLN A 216 -11.12 4.92 -11.15
C GLN A 216 -11.37 4.96 -12.66
N VAL A 217 -10.40 5.44 -13.46
CA VAL A 217 -10.53 5.46 -14.93
C VAL A 217 -9.97 4.17 -15.54
N ASP A 218 -10.68 3.63 -16.51
CA ASP A 218 -10.37 2.32 -17.12
C ASP A 218 -8.94 2.23 -17.68
N TRP A 219 -8.45 3.30 -18.31
CA TRP A 219 -7.12 3.30 -18.92
C TRP A 219 -5.99 3.25 -17.88
N ALA A 220 -6.23 3.62 -16.62
CA ALA A 220 -5.18 3.65 -15.60
C ALA A 220 -4.69 2.23 -15.27
N SER A 221 -5.59 1.25 -15.22
CA SER A 221 -5.29 -0.16 -14.94
C SER A 221 -4.51 -0.85 -16.06
N GLU A 222 -4.61 -0.36 -17.29
CA GLU A 222 -3.86 -0.86 -18.46
C GLU A 222 -2.57 -0.06 -18.72
N SER A 223 -2.36 1.02 -17.97
CA SER A 223 -1.19 1.89 -18.09
C SER A 223 -0.08 1.47 -17.12
N PRO A 224 1.10 2.11 -17.20
CA PRO A 224 2.15 1.97 -16.18
C PRO A 224 1.73 2.35 -14.74
N LEU A 225 0.51 2.90 -14.55
CA LEU A 225 -0.08 3.13 -13.22
C LEU A 225 -0.73 1.86 -12.62
N GLU A 226 -0.75 0.73 -13.32
CA GLU A 226 -1.23 -0.56 -12.79
C GLU A 226 -0.56 -0.92 -11.46
N ALA A 227 0.73 -0.59 -11.31
CA ALA A 227 1.46 -0.84 -10.07
C ALA A 227 0.91 -0.05 -8.86
N VAL A 228 0.16 1.04 -9.13
CA VAL A 228 -0.59 1.82 -8.14
C VAL A 228 -2.03 1.31 -8.02
N VAL A 229 -2.73 1.10 -9.14
CA VAL A 229 -4.14 0.71 -9.17
C VAL A 229 -4.37 -0.72 -8.67
N GLY A 230 -3.53 -1.68 -9.05
CA GLY A 230 -3.67 -3.08 -8.67
C GLY A 230 -3.67 -3.32 -7.14
N PRO A 231 -2.80 -2.66 -6.35
CA PRO A 231 -2.91 -2.66 -4.89
C PRO A 231 -4.21 -2.05 -4.34
N LEU A 232 -4.74 -1.00 -4.99
CA LEU A 232 -5.98 -0.34 -4.57
C LEU A 232 -7.20 -1.23 -4.82
N ASP A 233 -7.30 -1.85 -5.99
CA ASP A 233 -8.40 -2.78 -6.33
C ASP A 233 -8.48 -3.95 -5.34
N ARG A 234 -7.34 -4.55 -5.01
CA ARG A 234 -7.26 -5.60 -3.96
C ARG A 234 -7.70 -5.10 -2.59
N SER A 235 -7.49 -3.82 -2.30
CA SER A 235 -7.93 -3.18 -1.07
C SER A 235 -9.45 -2.91 -1.09
N GLU A 236 -10.01 -2.49 -2.23
CA GLU A 236 -11.46 -2.27 -2.40
C GLU A 236 -12.28 -3.57 -2.44
N GLU A 237 -11.76 -4.64 -3.05
CA GLU A 237 -12.33 -5.99 -2.94
C GLU A 237 -12.33 -6.47 -1.47
N SER A 238 -11.33 -6.06 -0.69
CA SER A 238 -11.32 -6.31 0.76
C SER A 238 -12.31 -5.44 1.53
N ARG A 239 -12.67 -4.24 1.02
CA ARG A 239 -13.64 -3.29 1.64
C ARG A 239 -15.10 -3.59 1.28
N THR A 240 -15.37 -4.11 0.09
CA THR A 240 -16.72 -4.54 -0.32
C THR A 240 -17.14 -5.84 0.37
N ALA A 241 -16.19 -6.56 0.98
CA ALA A 241 -16.46 -7.63 1.94
C ALA A 241 -16.83 -7.11 3.36
N ASP A 242 -16.74 -5.80 3.63
CA ASP A 242 -16.96 -5.20 4.96
C ASP A 242 -18.36 -4.59 5.15
N ASP A 243 -19.26 -4.70 4.17
CA ASP A 243 -20.71 -4.46 4.37
C ASP A 243 -21.49 -5.76 4.16
N GLY A 244 -21.55 -6.57 5.22
CA GLY A 244 -22.52 -7.65 5.35
C GLY A 244 -22.02 -9.07 5.06
N GLY A 245 -20.93 -9.49 5.67
CA GLY A 245 -20.62 -10.91 5.80
C GLY A 245 -19.26 -11.15 6.44
N VAL A 246 -19.24 -11.96 7.50
CA VAL A 246 -18.01 -12.55 8.07
C VAL A 246 -17.26 -13.27 6.93
N GLY A 247 -16.33 -12.56 6.30
CA GLY A 247 -15.44 -13.10 5.29
C GLY A 247 -14.30 -13.83 5.99
N ASN A 248 -14.39 -15.16 6.04
CA ASN A 248 -13.30 -16.04 6.48
C ASN A 248 -12.05 -15.76 5.63
N GLY A 249 -11.04 -15.10 6.22
CA GLY A 249 -9.70 -15.05 5.64
C GLY A 249 -8.84 -13.81 5.98
N ALA A 250 -9.43 -12.63 6.18
CA ALA A 250 -8.66 -11.40 6.39
C ALA A 250 -8.43 -11.08 7.88
N CYS A 251 -7.21 -10.68 8.23
CA CYS A 251 -6.93 -10.10 9.55
C CYS A 251 -7.40 -8.64 9.59
N TRP A 252 -7.91 -8.19 10.73
CA TRP A 252 -8.34 -6.80 10.96
C TRP A 252 -7.61 -6.18 12.15
N THR A 253 -7.64 -4.86 12.25
CA THR A 253 -6.93 -4.11 13.30
C THR A 253 -7.91 -3.54 14.31
N ILE A 254 -7.56 -3.64 15.59
CA ILE A 254 -8.30 -3.12 16.74
C ILE A 254 -7.46 -2.01 17.37
N GLN A 255 -8.05 -0.82 17.49
CA GLN A 255 -7.39 0.36 18.04
C GLN A 255 -7.92 0.68 19.44
N GLY A 256 -7.01 1.04 20.34
CA GLY A 256 -7.32 1.52 21.68
C GLY A 256 -7.32 0.42 22.75
N PRO A 257 -6.80 0.71 23.96
CA PRO A 257 -6.60 -0.29 25.00
C PRO A 257 -7.91 -0.93 25.49
N GLU A 258 -9.00 -0.17 25.57
CA GLU A 258 -10.30 -0.69 26.00
C GLU A 258 -10.87 -1.71 25.00
N ASN A 259 -10.78 -1.42 23.69
CA ASN A 259 -11.27 -2.31 22.63
C ASN A 259 -10.43 -3.58 22.53
N VAL A 260 -9.11 -3.46 22.65
CA VAL A 260 -8.19 -4.61 22.67
C VAL A 260 -8.51 -5.53 23.86
N VAL A 261 -8.75 -4.97 25.05
CA VAL A 261 -9.14 -5.75 26.24
C VAL A 261 -10.50 -6.40 26.05
N ALA A 262 -11.49 -5.66 25.53
CA ALA A 262 -12.83 -6.19 25.27
C ALA A 262 -12.80 -7.37 24.30
N TYR A 263 -12.04 -7.27 23.21
CA TYR A 263 -11.93 -8.34 22.23
C TYR A 263 -11.10 -9.53 22.77
N ALA A 264 -10.05 -9.28 23.54
CA ALA A 264 -9.34 -10.35 24.24
C ALA A 264 -10.25 -11.15 25.18
N HIS A 265 -11.18 -10.46 25.85
CA HIS A 265 -12.19 -11.10 26.69
C HIS A 265 -13.18 -11.91 25.87
N GLU A 266 -13.64 -11.39 24.74
CA GLU A 266 -14.53 -12.12 23.83
C GLU A 266 -13.91 -13.44 23.35
N ILE A 267 -12.62 -13.42 22.97
CA ILE A 267 -11.91 -14.65 22.58
C ILE A 267 -11.86 -15.65 23.75
N ALA A 268 -11.53 -15.19 24.96
CA ALA A 268 -11.47 -16.08 26.13
C ALA A 268 -12.85 -16.62 26.54
N ASP A 269 -13.91 -15.81 26.36
CA ASP A 269 -15.28 -16.18 26.69
C ASP A 269 -15.85 -17.17 25.66
N SER A 270 -15.39 -17.13 24.39
CA SER A 270 -15.80 -18.07 23.35
C SER A 270 -14.95 -19.33 23.24
N ALA A 271 -13.84 -19.43 23.98
CA ALA A 271 -12.94 -20.58 23.86
C ALA A 271 -13.63 -21.86 24.34
N ASP A 272 -13.55 -22.91 23.54
CA ASP A 272 -14.24 -24.19 23.73
C ASP A 272 -13.28 -25.36 24.00
N ASP A 273 -12.09 -25.37 23.39
CA ASP A 273 -11.10 -26.46 23.47
C ASP A 273 -9.80 -25.99 24.16
N GLU A 274 -9.16 -24.95 23.64
CA GLU A 274 -7.88 -24.45 24.14
C GLU A 274 -7.80 -22.91 24.14
N LEU A 275 -7.12 -22.34 25.14
CA LEU A 275 -6.87 -20.90 25.24
C LEU A 275 -5.42 -20.65 25.61
N VAL A 276 -4.67 -20.00 24.72
CA VAL A 276 -3.28 -19.60 24.92
C VAL A 276 -3.20 -18.10 25.09
N VAL A 277 -2.55 -17.65 26.17
CA VAL A 277 -2.33 -16.23 26.44
C VAL A 277 -0.89 -15.99 26.85
N THR A 278 -0.24 -14.97 26.26
CA THR A 278 1.06 -14.49 26.75
C THR A 278 0.91 -13.21 27.56
N VAL A 279 1.60 -13.17 28.70
CA VAL A 279 1.62 -12.01 29.60
C VAL A 279 3.07 -11.66 29.90
N PRO A 280 3.62 -10.58 29.31
CA PRO A 280 5.00 -10.22 29.51
C PRO A 280 5.28 -9.76 30.94
N ASP A 281 4.38 -8.98 31.54
CA ASP A 281 4.58 -8.31 32.84
C ASP A 281 3.31 -8.34 33.71
N ASP A 282 3.49 -8.30 35.03
CA ASP A 282 2.42 -8.39 36.03
C ASP A 282 1.47 -7.19 36.01
N GLY A 283 1.97 -6.00 35.62
CA GLY A 283 1.15 -4.79 35.44
C GLY A 283 0.05 -4.93 34.38
N MET A 284 0.10 -5.98 33.55
CA MET A 284 -0.92 -6.27 32.53
C MET A 284 -1.98 -7.27 33.00
N ILE A 285 -1.84 -7.86 34.19
CA ILE A 285 -2.85 -8.75 34.76
C ILE A 285 -3.94 -7.93 35.42
N GLN A 286 -5.14 -8.01 34.85
CA GLN A 286 -6.34 -7.47 35.47
C GLN A 286 -7.13 -8.60 36.12
N GLN A 287 -7.84 -8.31 37.21
CA GLN A 287 -8.70 -9.27 37.90
C GLN A 287 -9.71 -9.92 36.94
N GLN A 288 -10.26 -9.14 36.01
CA GLN A 288 -11.21 -9.62 35.01
C GLN A 288 -10.61 -10.62 34.00
N CYS A 289 -9.29 -10.59 33.76
CA CYS A 289 -8.61 -11.61 32.96
C CYS A 289 -8.58 -12.94 33.72
N LEU A 290 -8.18 -12.92 34.99
CA LEU A 290 -8.07 -14.11 35.84
C LEU A 290 -9.43 -14.78 36.04
N GLU A 291 -10.50 -14.00 36.24
CA GLU A 291 -11.87 -14.51 36.38
C GLU A 291 -12.33 -15.26 35.13
N ARG A 292 -12.02 -14.75 33.94
CA ARG A 292 -12.38 -15.39 32.66
C ARG A 292 -11.54 -16.62 32.36
N TRP A 293 -10.24 -16.60 32.63
CA TRP A 293 -9.40 -17.79 32.49
C TRP A 293 -9.86 -18.91 33.43
N ARG A 294 -10.22 -18.58 34.67
CA ARG A 294 -10.84 -19.55 35.58
C ARG A 294 -12.17 -20.07 35.03
N ALA A 295 -13.01 -19.19 34.49
CA ALA A 295 -14.27 -19.62 33.87
C ALA A 295 -14.04 -20.54 32.65
N ALA A 296 -12.97 -20.35 31.88
CA ALA A 296 -12.60 -21.24 30.79
C ALA A 296 -12.14 -22.61 31.31
N VAL A 297 -11.25 -22.64 32.31
CA VAL A 297 -10.86 -23.89 32.99
C VAL A 297 -12.07 -24.62 33.58
N ASP A 298 -13.00 -23.90 34.20
CA ASP A 298 -14.23 -24.47 34.77
C ASP A 298 -15.16 -25.08 33.70
N ARG A 299 -15.07 -24.60 32.44
CA ARG A 299 -15.75 -25.19 31.28
C ARG A 299 -15.04 -26.41 30.71
N GLY A 300 -13.80 -26.69 31.14
CA GLY A 300 -12.96 -27.76 30.63
C GLY A 300 -12.04 -27.35 29.48
N VAL A 301 -11.81 -26.05 29.28
CA VAL A 301 -10.86 -25.51 28.29
C VAL A 301 -9.44 -25.63 28.83
N ASP A 302 -8.50 -26.09 28.00
CA ASP A 302 -7.09 -26.12 28.35
C ASP A 302 -6.48 -24.72 28.24
N VAL A 303 -6.19 -24.11 29.40
CA VAL A 303 -5.67 -22.72 29.45
C VAL A 303 -4.16 -22.70 29.65
N TYR A 304 -3.44 -22.20 28.65
CA TYR A 304 -1.98 -22.01 28.66
C TYR A 304 -1.63 -20.55 28.87
N VAL A 305 -0.83 -20.25 29.90
CA VAL A 305 -0.36 -18.90 30.20
C VAL A 305 1.16 -18.84 30.09
N GLY A 306 1.66 -18.14 29.07
CA GLY A 306 3.08 -17.90 28.84
C GLY A 306 3.55 -16.61 29.50
N SER A 307 4.49 -16.68 30.46
CA SER A 307 5.13 -15.49 31.02
C SER A 307 6.58 -15.75 31.43
N ARG A 308 7.43 -14.71 31.42
CA ARG A 308 8.78 -14.75 32.02
C ARG A 308 8.83 -14.18 33.44
N SER A 309 7.72 -13.61 33.90
CA SER A 309 7.63 -13.02 35.23
C SER A 309 7.21 -14.06 36.25
N GLU A 310 8.08 -14.35 37.23
CA GLU A 310 7.74 -15.23 38.36
C GLU A 310 6.49 -14.76 39.12
N LEU A 311 6.27 -13.44 39.21
CA LEU A 311 5.07 -12.87 39.84
C LEU A 311 3.79 -13.20 39.08
N VAL A 312 3.85 -13.20 37.74
CA VAL A 312 2.73 -13.65 36.90
C VAL A 312 2.44 -15.12 37.16
N HIS A 313 3.48 -15.95 37.28
CA HIS A 313 3.32 -17.38 37.54
C HIS A 313 2.64 -17.66 38.87
N GLU A 314 3.12 -17.03 39.94
CA GLU A 314 2.53 -17.18 41.28
C GLU A 314 1.07 -16.71 41.30
N THR A 315 0.79 -15.57 40.67
CA THR A 315 -0.55 -14.98 40.62
C THR A 315 -1.53 -15.88 39.86
N VAL A 316 -1.14 -16.37 38.69
CA VAL A 316 -2.00 -17.23 37.86
C VAL A 316 -2.20 -18.59 38.52
N ARG A 317 -1.14 -19.22 39.06
CA ARG A 317 -1.27 -20.51 39.76
C ARG A 317 -2.15 -20.41 41.02
N ALA A 318 -2.14 -19.27 41.70
CA ALA A 318 -3.00 -19.03 42.86
C ALA A 318 -4.47 -18.77 42.46
N ALA A 319 -4.71 -18.00 41.39
CA ALA A 319 -6.05 -17.59 40.99
C ALA A 319 -6.77 -18.59 40.07
N VAL A 320 -6.00 -19.34 39.27
CA VAL A 320 -6.46 -20.27 38.23
C VAL A 320 -5.65 -21.58 38.33
N PRO A 321 -5.94 -22.45 39.32
CA PRO A 321 -5.11 -23.62 39.59
C PRO A 321 -5.02 -24.66 38.46
N GLY A 322 -6.02 -24.69 37.57
CA GLY A 322 -6.03 -25.57 36.40
C GLY A 322 -5.38 -24.98 35.15
N ALA A 323 -4.86 -23.74 35.21
CA ALA A 323 -4.12 -23.18 34.10
C ALA A 323 -2.66 -23.71 34.08
N ILE A 324 -2.19 -24.02 32.88
CA ILE A 324 -0.83 -24.45 32.60
C ILE A 324 0.02 -23.20 32.43
N VAL A 325 0.90 -22.91 33.39
CA VAL A 325 1.81 -21.77 33.31
C VAL A 325 3.16 -22.22 32.79
N CYS A 326 3.65 -21.58 31.73
CA CYS A 326 4.92 -21.90 31.09
C CYS A 326 5.80 -20.66 30.94
N GLU A 327 7.12 -20.85 31.00
CA GLU A 327 8.04 -19.83 30.51
C GLU A 327 8.14 -19.92 28.99
N PRO A 328 7.88 -18.82 28.24
CA PRO A 328 8.09 -18.81 26.81
C PRO A 328 9.61 -18.80 26.56
N GLN A 329 10.17 -19.99 26.31
CA GLN A 329 11.50 -20.11 25.72
C GLN A 329 11.50 -19.26 24.44
N PHE A 330 12.51 -18.41 24.27
CA PHE A 330 12.58 -17.19 23.45
C PHE A 330 12.17 -17.25 21.96
N ASP A 331 11.66 -18.36 21.45
CA ASP A 331 11.37 -18.61 20.05
C ASP A 331 9.87 -18.79 19.75
N TRP A 332 8.96 -18.22 20.55
CA TRP A 332 7.50 -18.37 20.35
C TRP A 332 6.91 -17.39 19.35
N ILE A 333 7.75 -16.47 18.84
CA ILE A 333 7.66 -15.73 17.58
C ILE A 333 9.00 -14.99 17.52
N ASN A 334 9.90 -15.37 16.62
CA ASN A 334 11.13 -14.60 16.37
C ASN A 334 10.77 -13.36 15.55
N PHE A 335 10.01 -12.42 16.12
CA PHE A 335 10.05 -11.05 15.63
C PHE A 335 11.32 -10.40 16.19
N PRO A 336 12.22 -9.86 15.36
CA PRO A 336 13.34 -9.07 15.81
C PRO A 336 12.80 -7.71 16.27
N VAL A 337 12.21 -7.67 17.47
CA VAL A 337 11.70 -6.45 18.07
C VAL A 337 12.46 -6.14 19.34
N GLU A 338 13.73 -5.78 19.13
CA GLU A 338 14.55 -5.06 20.11
C GLU A 338 14.03 -3.61 20.34
N ARG A 339 12.90 -3.22 19.72
CA ARG A 339 12.31 -1.87 19.84
C ARG A 339 10.78 -1.81 20.00
N LEU A 340 10.04 -2.92 19.93
CA LEU A 340 8.61 -2.94 20.26
C LEU A 340 8.44 -3.60 21.62
N HIS A 341 8.27 -2.75 22.63
CA HIS A 341 7.98 -3.16 23.98
C HIS A 341 6.63 -3.92 24.02
N HIS A 342 6.61 -5.12 24.62
CA HIS A 342 5.42 -5.88 25.02
C HIS A 342 4.43 -6.33 23.91
N GLY A 343 4.75 -7.45 23.25
CA GLY A 343 3.79 -8.18 22.40
C GLY A 343 2.96 -9.18 23.22
N ARG A 344 1.62 -9.04 23.25
CA ARG A 344 0.70 -10.03 23.85
C ARG A 344 0.01 -10.83 22.76
N VAL A 345 -0.03 -12.15 22.92
CA VAL A 345 -0.76 -13.08 22.04
C VAL A 345 -1.94 -13.63 22.81
N VAL A 346 -3.11 -13.69 22.17
CA VAL A 346 -4.28 -14.44 22.61
C VAL A 346 -4.69 -15.34 21.45
N PHE A 347 -4.79 -16.64 21.69
CA PHE A 347 -5.11 -17.64 20.67
C PHE A 347 -6.09 -18.65 21.26
N ALA A 348 -7.19 -18.91 20.57
CA ALA A 348 -8.21 -19.85 21.02
C ALA A 348 -8.60 -20.81 19.91
N ASP A 349 -8.79 -22.08 20.28
CA ASP A 349 -9.36 -23.17 19.48
C ASP A 349 -8.70 -23.37 18.10
N ARG A 350 -7.48 -22.86 17.91
CA ARG A 350 -6.79 -22.81 16.62
C ARG A 350 -7.55 -22.11 15.50
N GLU A 351 -8.55 -21.33 15.86
CA GLU A 351 -9.44 -20.64 14.92
C GLU A 351 -9.47 -19.13 15.15
N ARG A 352 -9.13 -18.65 16.35
CA ARG A 352 -9.15 -17.22 16.69
C ARG A 352 -7.81 -16.77 17.23
N ALA A 353 -7.26 -15.71 16.65
CA ALA A 353 -5.96 -15.16 17.02
C ALA A 353 -6.02 -13.65 17.23
N MET A 354 -5.23 -13.15 18.16
CA MET A 354 -4.98 -11.73 18.37
C MET A 354 -3.54 -11.49 18.81
N LEU A 355 -2.84 -10.59 18.11
CA LEU A 355 -1.52 -10.09 18.48
C LEU A 355 -1.65 -8.61 18.87
N VAL A 356 -1.26 -8.28 20.08
CA VAL A 356 -1.32 -6.94 20.66
C VAL A 356 0.08 -6.35 20.72
N SER A 357 0.23 -5.11 20.27
CA SER A 357 1.40 -4.26 20.50
C SER A 357 1.03 -3.11 21.44
N VAL A 358 1.89 -2.82 22.40
CA VAL A 358 1.74 -1.68 23.31
C VAL A 358 2.91 -0.73 23.08
N THR A 359 2.63 0.55 22.81
CA THR A 359 3.65 1.59 22.71
C THR A 359 3.55 2.53 23.90
N GLU A 360 4.66 2.73 24.60
CA GLU A 360 4.81 3.78 25.59
C GLU A 360 5.31 5.04 24.88
N HIS A 361 4.39 5.97 24.56
CA HIS A 361 4.78 7.30 24.11
C HIS A 361 5.15 8.17 25.32
N GLY A 362 6.08 9.11 25.11
CA GLY A 362 6.73 9.90 26.16
C GLY A 362 5.80 10.64 27.13
N ALA A 363 6.39 11.10 28.25
CA ALA A 363 5.72 11.61 29.45
C ALA A 363 4.51 12.52 29.20
N GLY A 364 3.30 11.96 29.34
CA GLY A 364 2.04 12.71 29.40
C GLY A 364 0.85 12.02 28.74
N GLU A 365 1.08 11.14 27.76
CA GLU A 365 0.04 10.33 27.12
C GLU A 365 0.04 8.90 27.67
N GLY A 366 -1.15 8.34 27.90
CA GLY A 366 -1.29 6.96 28.36
C GLY A 366 -0.79 5.95 27.32
N PRO A 367 -0.57 4.68 27.74
CA PRO A 367 -0.13 3.63 26.84
C PRO A 367 -1.10 3.45 25.68
N HIS A 368 -0.60 3.48 24.45
CA HIS A 368 -1.38 3.20 23.24
C HIS A 368 -1.25 1.72 22.91
N ALA A 369 -2.38 1.01 22.90
CA ALA A 369 -2.44 -0.40 22.53
C ALA A 369 -3.22 -0.58 21.23
N THR A 370 -2.64 -1.35 20.32
CA THR A 370 -3.22 -1.74 19.03
C THR A 370 -3.11 -3.25 18.92
N ALA A 371 -4.09 -3.90 18.28
CA ALA A 371 -4.04 -5.33 18.03
C ALA A 371 -4.38 -5.68 16.58
N ILE A 372 -3.78 -6.75 16.08
CA ILE A 372 -4.18 -7.41 14.84
C ILE A 372 -4.91 -8.70 15.24
N ALA A 373 -6.15 -8.85 14.78
CA ALA A 373 -7.00 -9.98 15.06
C ALA A 373 -7.30 -10.77 13.77
N GLY A 374 -7.56 -12.06 13.92
CA GLY A 374 -7.94 -12.96 12.84
C GLY A 374 -8.89 -14.04 13.34
N SER A 375 -9.75 -14.53 12.47
CA SER A 375 -10.68 -15.64 12.77
C SER A 375 -10.89 -16.54 11.56
N GLY A 376 -11.09 -17.83 11.84
CA GLY A 376 -11.20 -18.91 10.87
C GLY A 376 -9.86 -19.60 10.60
N GLU A 377 -9.93 -20.89 10.28
CA GLU A 377 -8.75 -21.73 9.99
C GLU A 377 -7.91 -21.20 8.80
N ASP A 378 -8.59 -20.61 7.82
CA ASP A 378 -7.98 -20.05 6.59
C ASP A 378 -7.36 -18.65 6.80
N ASN A 379 -7.51 -18.06 7.99
CA ASN A 379 -6.93 -16.75 8.28
C ASN A 379 -5.40 -16.84 8.38
N ALA A 380 -4.70 -15.92 7.70
CA ALA A 380 -3.24 -15.95 7.62
C ALA A 380 -2.55 -15.87 9.00
N LEU A 381 -3.07 -15.06 9.94
CA LEU A 381 -2.54 -14.98 11.30
C LEU A 381 -2.79 -16.29 12.06
N VAL A 382 -4.00 -16.84 11.98
CA VAL A 382 -4.37 -18.10 12.62
C VAL A 382 -3.50 -19.25 12.09
N SER A 383 -3.33 -19.34 10.78
CA SER A 383 -2.49 -20.36 10.14
C SER A 383 -1.02 -20.27 10.59
N LEU A 384 -0.44 -19.06 10.64
CA LEU A 384 0.93 -18.85 11.12
C LEU A 384 1.08 -19.23 12.60
N LEU A 385 0.12 -18.82 13.45
CA LEU A 385 0.15 -19.17 14.86
C LEU A 385 -0.04 -20.67 15.08
N ARG A 386 -0.90 -21.32 14.29
CA ARG A 386 -1.11 -22.78 14.35
C ARG A 386 0.16 -23.55 13.98
N GLU A 387 0.88 -23.14 12.94
CA GLU A 387 2.14 -23.77 12.55
C GLU A 387 3.20 -23.66 13.66
N HIS A 388 3.24 -22.53 14.36
CA HIS A 388 4.29 -22.24 15.33
C HIS A 388 3.98 -22.69 16.77
N PHE A 389 2.71 -22.60 17.16
CA PHE A 389 2.24 -23.01 18.49
C PHE A 389 1.74 -24.46 18.52
N GLY A 390 1.07 -24.93 17.46
CA GLY A 390 0.41 -26.26 17.44
C GLY A 390 1.32 -27.40 17.91
N PRO A 391 2.50 -27.62 17.30
CA PRO A 391 3.41 -28.68 17.70
C PRO A 391 3.97 -28.58 19.13
N ARG A 392 3.89 -27.41 19.76
CA ARG A 392 4.32 -27.18 21.15
C ARG A 392 3.15 -27.35 22.13
N LEU A 393 1.96 -26.89 21.77
CA LEU A 393 0.74 -27.09 22.55
C LEU A 393 0.41 -28.58 22.66
N ASP A 394 0.51 -29.33 21.56
CA ASP A 394 0.28 -30.78 21.55
C ASP A 394 1.23 -31.50 22.54
N ARG A 395 2.50 -31.10 22.59
CA ARG A 395 3.47 -31.64 23.57
C ARG A 395 3.13 -31.27 25.02
N LEU A 396 2.69 -30.04 25.27
CA LEU A 396 2.30 -29.61 26.60
C LEU A 396 1.01 -30.32 27.07
N ALA A 397 0.05 -30.53 26.18
CA ALA A 397 -1.14 -31.33 26.48
C ALA A 397 -0.76 -32.77 26.86
N GLU A 398 0.14 -33.41 26.09
CA GLU A 398 0.64 -34.76 26.37
C GLU A 398 1.43 -34.86 27.70
N GLU A 399 2.22 -33.84 28.04
CA GLU A 399 2.97 -33.77 29.31
C GLU A 399 2.06 -33.54 30.53
N PHE A 400 0.90 -32.91 30.37
CA PHE A 400 -0.06 -32.70 31.47
C PHE A 400 -1.03 -33.88 31.65
N ASP A 401 -1.39 -34.59 30.59
CA ASP A 401 -2.20 -35.81 30.67
C ASP A 401 -1.39 -37.01 31.20
N SER A 402 -0.06 -36.95 31.10
CA SER A 402 0.83 -37.94 31.68
C SER A 402 1.30 -37.49 33.06
N ASP A 403 0.99 -38.27 34.10
CA ASP A 403 1.43 -38.08 35.49
C ASP A 403 2.96 -38.30 35.67
N VAL A 404 3.79 -37.73 34.79
CA VAL A 404 5.25 -37.90 34.75
C VAL A 404 5.92 -36.54 34.98
N PRO A 405 6.78 -36.39 36.01
CA PRO A 405 7.38 -35.10 36.31
C PRO A 405 8.35 -34.67 35.20
N ALA A 406 8.25 -33.39 34.82
CA ALA A 406 9.04 -32.72 33.80
C ALA A 406 10.53 -33.11 33.85
N ALA A 407 10.99 -33.78 32.79
CA ALA A 407 12.41 -33.92 32.53
C ALA A 407 12.91 -32.62 31.90
N THR A 408 13.65 -31.84 32.69
CA THR A 408 14.53 -30.79 32.21
C THR A 408 15.51 -31.33 31.16
N ASP A 409 15.78 -30.49 30.16
CA ASP A 409 16.80 -30.60 29.09
C ASP A 409 16.55 -31.59 27.95
N VAL A 410 16.15 -31.08 26.77
CA VAL A 410 16.69 -31.54 25.47
C VAL A 410 16.75 -30.40 24.42
N GLU A 411 17.99 -30.04 24.09
CA GLU A 411 18.55 -29.51 22.82
C GLU A 411 17.64 -28.80 21.78
N ALA A 412 17.97 -27.52 21.57
CA ALA A 412 17.62 -26.75 20.38
C ALA A 412 18.08 -27.47 19.10
N THR A 413 17.11 -27.91 18.30
CA THR A 413 17.36 -28.34 16.93
C THR A 413 17.32 -27.11 16.02
N PRO A 414 18.40 -26.74 15.32
CA PRO A 414 18.36 -25.61 14.39
C PRO A 414 17.59 -26.02 13.13
N LEU A 415 16.60 -25.21 12.74
CA LEU A 415 15.90 -25.39 11.47
C LEU A 415 16.84 -25.08 10.28
N PRO A 416 16.66 -25.77 9.14
CA PRO A 416 17.44 -25.50 7.94
C PRO A 416 16.98 -24.19 7.28
N LEU A 417 17.96 -23.48 6.71
CA LEU A 417 17.82 -22.22 5.97
C LEU A 417 16.93 -22.34 4.72
#